data_AF-A0A503ATT8-F1
#
_entry.id   AF-A0A503ATT8-F1
#
_cell.length_a   1.000
_cell.length_b   1.000
_cell.length_c   1.000
_cell.angle_alpha   90.00
_cell.angle_beta   90.00
_cell.angle_gamma   90.00
#
_symmetry.space_group_name_H-M   'P 1'
#
loop_
_entity.id
_entity.type
_entity.pdbx_description
1 polymer ?
#
loop_
_entity_poly.entity_id
_entity_poly.type
_entity_poly.pdbx_seq_one_letter_code
_entity_poly.pdbx_strand_id
1 'polypeptide(L)'
;MELYRGRLIDHLHLVVRDIEASRRFYSSLFEVLGIPIGGGAEDHFWADELFVSTPDSRSAQGVLTGRHHLAFQAKDRAMVDAFYHAGLAAGGKDNGAPGERRYHPGYYACFLIDPDGNNIEAVFHGPAKRSADAVVVSF
;
A
#
# COMPACT_ATOMS: atom_id res chain seq x y z
N MET A 1 -22.71 15.27 -0.28
CA MET A 1 -21.54 15.64 0.55
C MET A 1 -20.30 15.41 -0.29
N GLU A 2 -19.52 16.45 -0.54
CA GLU A 2 -18.26 16.36 -1.28
C GLU A 2 -17.12 16.36 -0.26
N LEU A 3 -16.13 15.49 -0.45
CA LEU A 3 -14.96 15.41 0.43
C LEU A 3 -13.72 15.44 -0.46
N TYR A 4 -12.84 16.41 -0.22
CA TYR A 4 -11.62 16.60 -0.99
C TYR A 4 -10.50 15.77 -0.35
N ARG A 5 -10.11 14.69 -1.03
CA ARG A 5 -8.88 13.93 -0.73
C ARG A 5 -7.94 14.12 -1.91
N GLY A 6 -6.76 14.67 -1.67
CA GLY A 6 -5.76 15.01 -2.69
C GLY A 6 -4.34 14.90 -2.13
N ARG A 7 -3.34 15.38 -2.90
CA ARG A 7 -1.90 15.30 -2.57
C ARG A 7 -1.52 16.18 -1.38
N LEU A 8 -1.85 15.73 -0.17
CA LEU A 8 -1.26 16.25 1.06
C LEU A 8 0.14 15.67 1.26
N ILE A 9 0.29 14.40 0.92
CA ILE A 9 1.55 13.67 0.98
C ILE A 9 2.04 13.56 -0.46
N ASP A 10 3.28 13.98 -0.71
CA ASP A 10 3.92 13.78 -2.01
C ASP A 10 4.48 12.35 -2.13
N HIS A 11 5.16 11.89 -1.07
CA HIS A 11 5.63 10.52 -0.94
C HIS A 11 5.84 10.12 0.53
N LEU A 12 5.92 8.80 0.78
CA LEU A 12 6.31 8.19 2.04
C LEU A 12 7.48 7.26 1.82
N HIS A 13 8.37 7.16 2.81
CA HIS A 13 9.55 6.30 2.72
C HIS A 13 9.59 5.32 3.91
N LEU A 14 9.55 4.02 3.60
CA LEU A 14 9.78 2.94 4.53
C LEU A 14 11.24 2.46 4.45
N VAL A 15 11.89 2.39 5.60
CA VAL A 15 13.17 1.72 5.77
C VAL A 15 12.89 0.33 6.35
N VAL A 16 13.27 -0.70 5.61
CA VAL A 16 12.92 -2.10 5.84
C VAL A 16 14.17 -2.96 6.03
N ARG A 17 14.04 -4.09 6.72
CA ARG A 17 15.18 -4.96 7.02
C ARG A 17 15.61 -5.80 5.82
N ASP A 18 14.65 -6.28 5.03
CA ASP A 18 14.88 -7.18 3.91
C ASP A 18 14.14 -6.64 2.68
N ILE A 19 14.88 -5.97 1.80
CA ILE A 19 14.33 -5.32 0.61
C ILE A 19 13.70 -6.32 -0.36
N GLU A 20 14.20 -7.55 -0.43
CA GLU A 20 13.67 -8.58 -1.32
C GLU A 20 12.35 -9.14 -0.77
N ALA A 21 12.24 -9.33 0.54
CA ALA A 21 10.98 -9.67 1.19
C ALA A 21 9.93 -8.57 0.99
N SER A 22 10.30 -7.31 1.22
CA SER A 22 9.39 -6.18 1.00
C SER A 22 9.02 -6.04 -0.48
N ARG A 23 9.98 -6.20 -1.40
CA ARG A 23 9.71 -6.12 -2.85
C ARG A 23 8.71 -7.18 -3.29
N ARG A 24 8.88 -8.45 -2.88
CA ARG A 24 7.90 -9.51 -3.18
C ARG A 24 6.53 -9.18 -2.63
N PHE A 25 6.46 -8.76 -1.36
CA PHE A 25 5.21 -8.42 -0.70
C PHE A 25 4.50 -7.26 -1.41
N TYR A 26 5.14 -6.09 -1.50
CA TYR A 26 4.52 -4.89 -2.07
C TYR A 26 4.24 -5.01 -3.57
N SER A 27 5.10 -5.69 -4.35
CA SER A 27 4.82 -5.90 -5.78
C SER A 27 3.54 -6.71 -5.99
N SER A 28 3.28 -7.74 -5.17
CA SER A 28 2.05 -8.54 -5.26
C SER A 28 0.79 -7.70 -4.99
N LEU A 29 0.89 -6.75 -4.05
CA LEU A 29 -0.21 -5.85 -3.70
C LEU A 29 -0.44 -4.82 -4.81
N PHE A 30 0.64 -4.24 -5.33
CA PHE A 30 0.58 -3.22 -6.37
C PHE A 30 0.10 -3.78 -7.71
N GLU A 31 0.42 -5.04 -8.03
CA GLU A 31 -0.15 -5.74 -9.18
C GLU A 31 -1.69 -5.80 -9.09
N VAL A 32 -2.24 -6.15 -7.93
CA VAL A 32 -3.70 -6.18 -7.71
C VAL A 32 -4.30 -4.77 -7.83
N LEU A 33 -3.62 -3.76 -7.32
CA LEU A 33 -4.05 -2.36 -7.40
C LEU A 33 -3.90 -1.75 -8.80
N GLY A 34 -3.19 -2.42 -9.72
CA GLY A 34 -2.87 -1.90 -11.04
C GLY A 34 -1.81 -0.79 -11.03
N ILE A 35 -0.95 -0.78 -10.01
CA ILE A 35 0.14 0.19 -9.83
C ILE A 35 1.45 -0.50 -10.24
N PRO A 36 2.18 0.00 -11.25
CA PRO A 36 3.47 -0.57 -11.62
C PRO A 36 4.56 -0.17 -10.62
N ILE A 37 5.58 -1.02 -10.47
CA ILE A 37 6.84 -0.59 -9.86
C ILE A 37 7.45 0.49 -10.75
N GLY A 38 7.70 1.67 -10.18
CA GLY A 38 8.22 2.83 -10.91
C GLY A 38 9.72 2.75 -11.15
N GLY A 39 10.44 2.02 -10.29
CA GLY A 39 11.87 1.77 -10.44
C GLY A 39 12.51 1.31 -9.14
N GLY A 40 13.82 1.06 -9.18
CA GLY A 40 14.59 0.66 -8.02
C GLY A 40 16.01 0.21 -8.37
N ALA A 41 16.77 -0.12 -7.34
CA ALA A 41 18.08 -0.75 -7.42
C ALA A 41 18.17 -1.93 -6.44
N GLU A 42 19.36 -2.42 -6.12
CA GLU A 42 19.54 -3.52 -5.17
C GLU A 42 19.00 -3.18 -3.76
N ASP A 43 19.16 -1.94 -3.32
CA ASP A 43 18.88 -1.48 -1.96
C ASP A 43 17.54 -0.75 -1.80
N HIS A 44 16.80 -0.51 -2.89
CA HIS A 44 15.54 0.23 -2.85
C HIS A 44 14.60 -0.07 -4.02
N PHE A 45 13.33 0.27 -3.86
CA PHE A 45 12.36 0.39 -4.94
C PHE A 45 11.29 1.42 -4.60
N TRP A 46 10.50 1.82 -5.58
CA TRP A 46 9.33 2.67 -5.37
C TRP A 46 8.19 2.30 -6.30
N ALA A 47 6.97 2.60 -5.86
CA ALA A 47 5.76 2.47 -6.64
C ALA A 47 4.80 3.58 -6.23
N ASP A 48 4.39 4.38 -7.20
CA ASP A 48 3.61 5.61 -6.97
C ASP A 48 4.26 6.48 -5.87
N GLU A 49 3.53 6.81 -4.81
CA GLU A 49 4.00 7.66 -3.70
C GLU A 49 4.74 6.87 -2.60
N LEU A 50 4.92 5.54 -2.72
CA LEU A 50 5.62 4.71 -1.73
C LEU A 50 7.05 4.39 -2.15
N PHE A 51 8.01 4.78 -1.32
CA PHE A 51 9.42 4.43 -1.42
C PHE A 51 9.80 3.43 -0.32
N VAL A 52 10.65 2.46 -0.67
CA VAL A 52 11.11 1.42 0.25
C VAL A 52 12.61 1.22 0.06
N SER A 53 13.40 1.24 1.13
CA SER A 53 14.84 0.98 1.08
C SER A 53 15.38 0.21 2.27
N THR A 54 16.58 -0.33 2.15
CA THR A 54 17.35 -0.84 3.30
C THR A 54 17.90 0.31 4.16
N PRO A 55 18.35 0.04 5.40
CA PRO A 55 18.99 1.05 6.25
C PRO A 55 20.27 1.63 5.66
N ASP A 56 21.02 0.82 4.90
CA ASP A 56 22.31 1.21 4.34
C ASP A 56 22.19 1.98 3.02
N SER A 57 20.97 2.11 2.49
CA SER A 57 20.74 2.92 1.29
C SER A 57 21.11 4.38 1.53
N ARG A 58 21.76 5.02 0.55
CA ARG A 58 22.17 6.43 0.63
C ARG A 58 21.01 7.39 0.87
N SER A 59 19.80 6.98 0.51
CA SER A 59 18.57 7.77 0.67
C SER A 59 17.87 7.51 2.01
N ALA A 60 18.32 6.54 2.80
CA ALA A 60 17.71 6.15 4.06
C ALA A 60 18.29 6.91 5.26
N GLN A 61 17.52 7.00 6.34
CA GLN A 61 17.98 7.55 7.62
C GLN A 61 18.68 6.49 8.51
N GLY A 62 19.02 5.31 7.98
CA GLY A 62 19.73 4.26 8.71
C GLY A 62 18.91 3.49 9.75
N VAL A 63 17.65 3.86 10.00
CA VAL A 63 16.80 3.27 11.05
C VAL A 63 15.53 2.71 10.43
N LEU A 64 15.14 1.50 10.82
CA LEU A 64 13.90 0.87 10.37
C LEU A 64 12.68 1.70 10.74
N THR A 65 11.74 1.85 9.81
CA THR A 65 10.54 2.67 10.00
C THR A 65 9.56 2.01 10.98
N GLY A 66 9.15 0.75 10.70
CA GLY A 66 8.37 -0.15 11.58
C GLY A 66 7.00 0.34 12.09
N ARG A 67 6.03 -0.59 12.23
CA ARG A 67 4.71 -0.37 12.90
C ARG A 67 3.85 0.79 12.37
N HIS A 68 3.97 1.15 11.10
CA HIS A 68 3.08 2.13 10.49
C HIS A 68 1.79 1.47 9.99
N HIS A 69 0.74 2.27 9.85
CA HIS A 69 -0.49 1.85 9.19
C HIS A 69 -0.62 2.59 7.86
N LEU A 70 -0.70 1.83 6.77
CA LEU A 70 -0.87 2.35 5.42
C LEU A 70 -2.10 1.71 4.79
N ALA A 71 -3.02 2.55 4.32
CA ALA A 71 -4.27 2.11 3.70
C ALA A 71 -4.31 2.50 2.23
N PHE A 72 -4.36 1.49 1.36
CA PHE A 72 -4.46 1.64 -0.08
C PHE A 72 -5.92 1.64 -0.52
N GLN A 73 -6.23 2.44 -1.52
CA GLN A 73 -7.60 2.58 -2.00
C GLN A 73 -7.91 1.49 -3.03
N ALA A 74 -8.87 0.63 -2.70
CA ALA A 74 -9.42 -0.35 -3.63
C ALA A 74 -10.60 0.25 -4.41
N LYS A 75 -10.75 -0.15 -5.68
CA LYS A 75 -11.85 0.32 -6.55
C LYS A 75 -13.19 -0.37 -6.25
N ASP A 76 -13.15 -1.57 -5.68
CA ASP A 76 -14.32 -2.39 -5.35
C ASP A 76 -13.97 -3.43 -4.27
N ARG A 77 -14.97 -4.21 -3.84
CA ARG A 77 -14.79 -5.29 -2.84
C ARG A 77 -13.88 -6.41 -3.36
N ALA A 78 -14.01 -6.79 -4.64
CA ALA A 78 -13.24 -7.87 -5.23
C ALA A 78 -11.73 -7.58 -5.22
N MET A 79 -11.34 -6.31 -5.41
CA MET A 79 -9.95 -5.87 -5.29
C MET A 79 -9.44 -5.96 -3.85
N VAL A 80 -10.29 -5.69 -2.84
CA VAL A 80 -9.92 -5.93 -1.42
C VAL A 80 -9.69 -7.42 -1.16
N ASP A 81 -10.57 -8.28 -1.67
CA ASP A 81 -10.42 -9.74 -1.51
C ASP A 81 -9.15 -10.25 -2.21
N ALA A 82 -8.89 -9.81 -3.44
CA ALA A 82 -7.68 -10.16 -4.20
C ALA A 82 -6.40 -9.65 -3.52
N PHE A 83 -6.42 -8.43 -2.98
CA PHE A 83 -5.29 -7.82 -2.27
C PHE A 83 -4.91 -8.66 -1.05
N TYR A 84 -5.91 -9.08 -0.28
CA TYR A 84 -5.71 -9.93 0.88
C TYR A 84 -5.05 -11.26 0.52
N HIS A 85 -5.57 -11.96 -0.49
CA HIS A 85 -5.03 -13.25 -0.91
C HIS A 85 -3.62 -13.14 -1.51
N ALA A 86 -3.37 -12.11 -2.33
CA ALA A 86 -2.05 -11.86 -2.91
C ALA A 86 -1.00 -11.59 -1.82
N GLY A 87 -1.32 -10.73 -0.85
CA GLY A 87 -0.40 -10.40 0.23
C GLY A 87 -0.12 -11.57 1.16
N LEU A 88 -1.11 -12.42 1.47
CA LEU A 88 -0.87 -13.68 2.20
C LEU A 88 0.06 -14.62 1.41
N ALA A 89 -0.19 -14.79 0.11
CA ALA A 89 0.66 -15.63 -0.74
C ALA A 89 2.10 -15.10 -0.85
N ALA A 90 2.29 -13.79 -0.74
CA ALA A 90 3.59 -13.12 -0.77
C ALA A 90 4.30 -13.07 0.60
N GLY A 91 3.78 -13.76 1.63
CA GLY A 91 4.40 -13.88 2.95
C GLY A 91 3.93 -12.86 3.99
N GLY A 92 2.92 -12.06 3.67
CA GLY A 92 2.20 -11.26 4.66
C GLY A 92 1.44 -12.15 5.66
N LYS A 93 1.16 -11.60 6.83
CA LYS A 93 0.38 -12.30 7.86
C LYS A 93 -1.01 -11.72 7.94
N ASP A 94 -2.00 -12.55 8.22
CA ASP A 94 -3.36 -12.10 8.48
C ASP A 94 -3.39 -11.11 9.66
N ASN A 95 -4.12 -10.01 9.48
CA ASN A 95 -4.48 -9.07 10.55
C ASN A 95 -5.97 -8.68 10.51
N GLY A 96 -6.76 -9.38 9.69
CA GLY A 96 -8.17 -9.09 9.49
C GLY A 96 -8.61 -9.40 8.07
N ALA A 97 -9.28 -10.53 7.90
CA ALA A 97 -9.87 -10.96 6.63
C ALA A 97 -10.80 -9.89 6.00
N PRO A 98 -11.00 -9.91 4.67
CA PRO A 98 -11.91 -9.02 3.99
C PRO A 98 -13.30 -9.00 4.62
N GLY A 99 -13.86 -7.81 4.82
CA GLY A 99 -15.20 -7.67 5.36
C GLY A 99 -15.59 -6.23 5.66
N GLU A 100 -16.86 -6.03 6.02
CA GLU A 100 -17.33 -4.71 6.46
C GLU A 100 -16.76 -4.35 7.83
N ARG A 101 -16.43 -3.06 8.01
CA ARG A 101 -15.96 -2.49 9.28
C ARG A 101 -16.97 -1.47 9.80
N ARG A 102 -17.12 -1.43 11.13
CA ARG A 102 -18.06 -0.54 11.82
C ARG A 102 -17.51 0.88 11.99
N TYR A 103 -16.98 1.46 10.91
CA TYR A 103 -16.49 2.84 10.88
C TYR A 103 -17.49 3.78 10.22
N HIS A 104 -18.01 3.37 9.06
CA HIS A 104 -19.16 3.98 8.40
C HIS A 104 -19.77 2.98 7.40
N PRO A 105 -21.03 3.18 6.95
CA PRO A 105 -21.65 2.31 5.94
C PRO A 105 -20.79 2.20 4.68
N GLY A 106 -20.63 0.98 4.17
CA GLY A 106 -19.86 0.70 2.95
C GLY A 106 -18.36 0.55 3.12
N TYR A 107 -17.79 0.75 4.31
CA TYR A 107 -16.36 0.52 4.58
C TYR A 107 -16.06 -0.98 4.55
N TYR A 108 -15.56 -1.49 3.42
CA TYR A 108 -15.13 -2.86 3.24
C TYR A 108 -13.61 -2.90 3.11
N ALA A 109 -12.94 -3.66 3.98
CA ALA A 109 -11.48 -3.64 4.07
C ALA A 109 -10.89 -5.00 4.48
N CYS A 110 -9.60 -5.15 4.24
CA CYS A 110 -8.77 -6.24 4.76
C CYS A 110 -7.46 -5.67 5.33
N PHE A 111 -6.80 -6.43 6.21
CA PHE A 111 -5.58 -6.03 6.87
C PHE A 111 -4.54 -7.16 6.83
N LEU A 112 -3.30 -6.80 6.55
CA LEU A 112 -2.15 -7.68 6.55
C LEU A 112 -1.01 -7.06 7.36
N ILE A 113 -0.22 -7.88 8.03
CA ILE A 113 1.08 -7.47 8.55
C ILE A 113 2.15 -7.77 7.49
N ASP A 114 2.90 -6.74 7.11
CA ASP A 114 4.03 -6.88 6.17
C ASP A 114 5.26 -7.55 6.84
N PRO A 115 6.36 -7.79 6.11
CA PRO A 115 7.58 -8.40 6.66
C PRO A 115 8.22 -7.65 7.84
N ASP A 116 8.02 -6.34 7.94
CA ASP A 116 8.63 -5.45 8.94
C ASP A 116 7.65 -5.05 10.07
N GLY A 117 6.42 -5.57 10.05
CA GLY A 117 5.44 -5.36 11.10
C GLY A 117 4.49 -4.16 10.90
N ASN A 118 4.44 -3.58 9.69
CA ASN A 118 3.48 -2.54 9.33
C ASN A 118 2.09 -3.14 9.09
N ASN A 119 1.04 -2.42 9.48
CA ASN A 119 -0.36 -2.80 9.25
C ASN A 119 -0.84 -2.24 7.90
N ILE A 120 -0.93 -3.10 6.92
CA ILE A 120 -1.24 -2.77 5.54
C ILE A 120 -2.70 -3.08 5.24
N GLU A 121 -3.43 -2.07 4.80
CA GLU A 121 -4.87 -2.15 4.50
C GLU A 121 -5.13 -1.94 3.02
N ALA A 122 -6.11 -2.67 2.49
CA ALA A 122 -6.84 -2.23 1.30
C ALA A 122 -8.28 -1.92 1.71
N VAL A 123 -8.78 -0.76 1.29
CA VAL A 123 -10.10 -0.25 1.69
C VAL A 123 -10.92 0.21 0.48
N PHE A 124 -12.18 -0.20 0.47
CA PHE A 124 -13.23 0.31 -0.39
C PHE A 124 -14.30 0.98 0.46
N HIS A 125 -14.60 2.26 0.20
CA HIS A 125 -15.57 3.05 0.98
C HIS A 125 -17.01 2.96 0.45
N GLY A 126 -17.27 2.11 -0.56
CA GLY A 126 -18.51 2.11 -1.32
C GLY A 126 -18.41 2.90 -2.63
N PRO A 127 -19.44 2.85 -3.49
CA PRO A 127 -19.44 3.52 -4.78
C PRO A 127 -19.26 5.04 -4.62
N ALA A 128 -18.29 5.60 -5.35
CA ALA A 128 -18.03 7.04 -5.37
C ALA A 128 -17.59 7.48 -6.76
N LYS A 129 -17.94 8.72 -7.14
CA LYS A 129 -17.41 9.37 -8.34
C LYS A 129 -16.14 10.11 -7.98
N ARG A 130 -15.02 9.75 -8.60
CA ARG A 130 -13.76 10.49 -8.51
C ARG A 130 -13.72 11.54 -9.63
N SER A 131 -13.13 12.70 -9.34
CA SER A 131 -12.91 13.74 -10.35
C SER A 131 -11.85 13.33 -11.38
N ALA A 132 -10.89 12.50 -10.97
CA ALA A 132 -9.90 11.85 -11.82
C ALA A 132 -9.44 10.54 -11.16
N ASP A 133 -8.93 9.59 -11.95
CA ASP A 133 -8.36 8.34 -11.43
C ASP A 133 -7.01 8.59 -10.74
N ALA A 134 -6.22 9.51 -11.30
CA ALA A 134 -4.92 9.97 -10.78
C ALA A 134 -4.65 11.41 -11.22
N VAL A 135 -3.63 12.03 -10.61
CA VAL A 135 -3.07 13.30 -11.11
C VAL A 135 -2.11 12.98 -12.26
N VAL A 136 -2.46 13.38 -13.49
CA VAL A 136 -1.59 13.20 -14.66
C VAL A 136 -0.63 14.38 -14.75
N VAL A 137 0.68 14.10 -14.71
CA VAL A 137 1.73 15.10 -14.90
C VAL A 137 2.39 14.88 -16.25
N SER A 138 2.39 15.92 -17.10
CA SER A 138 3.04 15.93 -18.41
C SER A 138 4.14 16.99 -18.41
N PHE A 139 5.28 16.68 -19.01
CA PHE A 139 6.44 17.58 -19.12
C PHE A 139 6.76 17.89 -20.58
#